data_AF-A0A9E1Y663-F1
#
_entry.id   AF-A0A9E1Y663-F1
#
_cell.length_a   1.000
_cell.length_b   1.000
_cell.length_c   1.000
_cell.angle_alpha   90.00
_cell.angle_beta   90.00
_cell.angle_gamma   90.00
#
_symmetry.space_group_name_H-M   'P 1'
#
loop_
_entity.id
_entity.type
_entity.pdbx_description
1 polymer ?
#
loop_
_entity_poly.entity_id
_entity_poly.type
_entity_poly.pdbx_seq_one_letter_code
_entity_poly.pdbx_strand_id
1 'polypeptide(L)' 'FNYDQCYKTLLNHFSVKSLKGFGCDELNEGVIAAGTIFYHVTESLSGSIDHISKINPIADKDIMGLDGFTVKNLEIFK' A
#
# COMPACT_ATOMS: atom_id res chain seq x y z
N PHE A 1 3.63 13.17 -8.23
CA PHE A 1 4.25 11.84 -8.26
C PHE A 1 3.87 11.15 -9.55
N ASN A 2 4.82 10.48 -10.20
CA ASN A 2 4.60 9.79 -11.48
C ASN A 2 4.62 8.27 -11.24
N TYR A 3 3.72 7.55 -11.90
CA TYR A 3 3.64 6.09 -11.88
C TYR A 3 5.00 5.40 -12.09
N ASP A 4 5.77 5.74 -13.12
CA ASP A 4 7.03 5.08 -13.46
C ASP A 4 8.06 5.16 -12.33
N GLN A 5 8.11 6.31 -11.66
CA GLN A 5 9.01 6.52 -10.53
C GLN A 5 8.55 5.70 -9.33
N CYS A 6 7.26 5.79 -8.96
CA CYS A 6 6.68 5.04 -7.84
C CYS A 6 6.81 3.52 -8.05
N TYR A 7 6.54 3.05 -9.27
CA TYR A 7 6.68 1.65 -9.64
C TYR A 7 8.13 1.16 -9.48
N LYS A 8 9.11 1.91 -9.99
CA LYS A 8 10.55 1.59 -9.80
C LYS A 8 10.95 1.57 -8.33
N THR A 9 10.49 2.52 -7.53
CA THR A 9 10.75 2.56 -6.08
C THR A 9 10.26 1.27 -5.42
N LEU A 10 9.03 0.84 -5.72
CA LEU A 10 8.47 -0.39 -5.16
C LEU A 10 9.20 -1.65 -5.65
N LEU A 11 9.55 -1.73 -6.94
CA LEU A 11 10.34 -2.85 -7.47
C LEU A 11 11.70 -2.98 -6.78
N ASN A 12 12.39 -1.86 -6.59
CA ASN A 12 13.68 -1.80 -5.91
C ASN A 12 13.55 -2.21 -4.45
N HIS A 13 12.56 -1.65 -3.74
CA HIS A 13 12.30 -1.97 -2.34
C HIS A 13 12.05 -3.46 -2.12
N PHE A 14 11.16 -4.06 -2.90
CA PHE A 14 10.83 -5.49 -2.78
C PHE A 14 11.83 -6.41 -3.49
N SER A 15 12.81 -5.87 -4.22
CA SER A 15 13.77 -6.63 -5.03
C SER A 15 13.10 -7.60 -6.02
N VAL A 16 12.05 -7.14 -6.71
CA VAL A 16 11.29 -7.92 -7.69
C VAL A 16 11.30 -7.28 -9.08
N LYS A 17 10.95 -8.08 -10.10
CA LYS A 17 10.88 -7.62 -11.50
C LYS A 17 9.50 -7.09 -11.91
N SER A 18 8.46 -7.39 -11.13
CA SER A 18 7.09 -6.93 -11.39
C SER A 18 6.25 -6.98 -10.10
N LEU A 19 5.18 -6.20 -10.04
CA LEU A 19 4.23 -6.24 -8.91
C LEU A 19 3.10 -7.28 -9.09
N LYS A 20 3.12 -8.07 -10.17
CA LYS A 20 2.15 -9.16 -10.42
C LYS A 20 2.02 -10.16 -9.26
N GLY A 21 3.14 -10.54 -8.63
CA GLY A 21 3.15 -11.46 -7.48
C GLY A 21 2.48 -10.89 -6.23
N PHE A 22 2.31 -9.57 -6.17
CA PHE A 22 1.60 -8.86 -5.10
C PHE A 22 0.15 -8.51 -5.47
N GLY A 23 -0.26 -8.75 -6.73
CA GLY A 23 -1.59 -8.36 -7.21
C GLY A 23 -1.77 -6.85 -7.44
N CYS A 24 -0.68 -6.08 -7.51
CA CYS A 24 -0.74 -4.62 -7.64
C CYS A 24 -0.45 -4.08 -9.05
N ASP A 25 -0.13 -4.94 -10.02
CA ASP A 25 0.39 -4.55 -11.34
C ASP A 25 -0.61 -3.71 -12.17
N GLU A 26 -1.91 -3.94 -12.01
CA GLU A 26 -2.98 -3.22 -12.73
C GLU A 26 -3.54 -2.04 -11.92
N LEU A 27 -3.06 -1.82 -10.69
CA LEU A 27 -3.58 -0.82 -9.76
C LEU A 27 -2.77 0.48 -9.83
N ASN A 28 -2.83 1.18 -10.96
CA ASN A 28 -2.01 2.38 -11.21
C ASN A 28 -2.05 3.41 -10.09
N GLU A 29 -3.26 3.78 -9.63
CA GLU A 29 -3.44 4.75 -8.54
C GLU A 29 -2.89 4.20 -7.20
N GLY A 30 -3.06 2.90 -6.95
CA GLY A 30 -2.52 2.24 -5.76
C GLY A 30 -0.99 2.21 -5.75
N VAL A 31 -0.38 1.97 -6.91
CA VAL A 31 1.08 2.01 -7.10
C VAL A 31 1.62 3.43 -6.87
N ILE A 32 0.95 4.44 -7.42
CA ILE A 32 1.33 5.85 -7.20
C ILE A 32 1.23 6.20 -5.70
N ALA A 33 0.13 5.84 -5.05
CA ALA A 33 -0.08 6.10 -3.63
C ALA A 33 0.98 5.40 -2.76
N ALA A 34 1.21 4.10 -2.96
CA ALA A 34 2.19 3.34 -2.21
C ALA A 34 3.61 3.86 -2.41
N GLY A 35 4.02 4.13 -3.66
CA GLY A 35 5.36 4.67 -3.93
C GLY A 35 5.55 6.09 -3.37
N THR A 36 4.49 6.90 -3.34
CA THR A 36 4.51 8.22 -2.71
C THR A 36 4.72 8.12 -1.19
N ILE A 37 4.02 7.20 -0.53
CA ILE A 37 4.19 6.93 0.91
C ILE A 37 5.62 6.49 1.20
N PHE A 38 6.15 5.54 0.42
CA PHE A 38 7.50 5.03 0.61
C PHE A 38 8.53 6.14 0.48
N TYR A 39 8.43 6.93 -0.60
CA TYR A 39 9.30 8.09 -0.82
C TYR A 39 9.24 9.08 0.34
N HIS A 40 8.05 9.40 0.85
CA HIS A 40 7.92 10.33 1.96
C HIS A 40 8.54 9.81 3.25
N VAL A 41 8.37 8.52 3.56
CA VAL A 41 8.96 7.91 4.75
C VAL A 41 10.49 7.86 4.66
N THR A 42 11.05 7.52 3.49
CA THR A 42 12.50 7.44 3.32
C THR A 42 13.17 8.82 3.25
N GLU A 43 12.61 9.76 2.49
CA GLU A 43 13.24 11.06 2.23
C GLU A 43 12.90 12.11 3.28
N SER A 44 11.61 12.23 3.64
CA SER A 44 11.16 13.32 4.52
C SER A 44 11.30 12.95 5.99
N LEU A 45 11.15 11.67 6.34
CA LEU A 45 11.21 11.21 7.72
C LEU A 45 12.53 10.50 8.07
N SER A 46 13.41 10.27 7.07
CA SER A 46 14.66 9.51 7.25
C SER A 46 14.43 8.14 7.92
N GLY A 47 13.25 7.56 7.72
CA GLY A 47 12.86 6.29 8.32
C GLY A 47 13.34 5.11 7.48
N SER A 48 13.80 4.04 8.13
CA SER A 48 14.01 2.76 7.45
C SER A 48 12.68 2.05 7.22
N ILE A 49 12.48 1.58 6.00
CA ILE A 49 11.32 0.79 5.58
C ILE A 49 11.68 -0.67 5.29
N ASP A 50 12.91 -1.09 5.60
CA ASP A 50 13.47 -2.41 5.24
C ASP A 50 12.65 -3.59 5.80
N HIS A 51 11.92 -3.36 6.88
CA HIS A 51 11.03 -4.34 7.52
C HIS A 51 9.71 -4.57 6.75
N ILE A 52 9.35 -3.68 5.83
CA ILE A 52 8.15 -3.80 5.02
C ILE A 52 8.41 -4.80 3.90
N SER A 53 7.96 -6.04 4.07
CA SER A 53 8.26 -7.15 3.16
C SER A 53 7.13 -7.49 2.19
N LYS A 54 5.94 -6.91 2.36
CA LYS A 54 4.75 -7.26 1.56
C LYS A 54 3.85 -6.06 1.34
N ILE A 55 3.27 -5.99 0.14
CA ILE A 55 2.16 -5.11 -0.21
C ILE A 55 1.05 -5.97 -0.78
N ASN A 56 -0.19 -5.75 -0.35
CA ASN A 56 -1.35 -6.49 -0.84
C ASN A 56 -2.50 -5.52 -1.15
N PRO A 57 -3.19 -5.68 -2.28
CA PRO A 57 -4.46 -5.01 -2.49
C PRO A 57 -5.50 -5.56 -1.50
N ILE A 58 -6.40 -4.69 -1.07
CA ILE A 58 -7.57 -5.09 -0.29
C ILE A 58 -8.64 -5.50 -1.30
N ALA A 59 -9.06 -6.76 -1.27
CA ALA A 59 -10.13 -7.28 -2.12
C ALA A 59 -11.46 -7.30 -1.35
N ASP A 60 -12.51 -6.70 -1.91
CA ASP A 60 -13.83 -6.59 -1.28
C ASP A 60 -14.51 -7.93 -0.98
N LYS A 61 -14.04 -9.04 -1.56
CA LYS A 61 -14.73 -10.33 -1.50
C LYS A 61 -14.65 -11.02 -0.14
N ASP A 62 -13.63 -10.70 0.65
CA ASP A 62 -13.35 -11.41 1.90
C ASP A 62 -13.57 -10.54 3.15
N ILE A 63 -13.97 -9.28 2.99
CA ILE A 63 -14.08 -8.31 4.09
C ILE A 63 -15.42 -7.60 4.03
N MET A 64 -16.14 -7.57 5.15
CA MET A 64 -17.32 -6.73 5.32
C MET A 64 -16.89 -5.29 5.59
N GLY A 65 -17.17 -4.40 4.64
CA GLY A 65 -17.03 -2.96 4.85
C GLY A 65 -18.09 -2.48 5.85
N LEU A 66 -17.65 -1.91 6.97
CA LEU A 66 -18.52 -1.27 7.96
C LEU A 66 -18.29 0.24 7.92
N ASP A 67 -19.37 1.01 7.87
CA ASP A 67 -19.27 2.46 8.01
C ASP A 67 -18.94 2.88 9.45
N GLY A 68 -18.49 4.12 9.62
CA GLY A 68 -18.07 4.63 10.92
C GLY A 68 -19.20 4.65 11.96
N PHE A 69 -20.46 4.82 11.53
CA PHE A 69 -21.60 4.78 12.45
C PHE A 69 -21.86 3.36 12.95
N THR A 70 -21.78 2.37 12.08
CA THR A 70 -22.00 0.96 12.37
C THR A 70 -20.91 0.43 13.31
N VAL A 71 -19.64 0.74 13.04
CA VAL A 71 -18.52 0.38 13.93
C VAL A 71 -18.71 0.96 15.34
N LYS A 72 -19.15 2.22 15.45
CA LYS A 72 -19.39 2.89 16.74
C LYS A 72 -20.58 2.29 17.48
N ASN A 73 -21.70 2.06 16.78
CA ASN A 73 -22.93 1.53 17.39
C ASN A 73 -22.77 0.07 17.86
N LEU A 74 -21.87 -0.67 17.23
CA LEU A 74 -21.54 -2.04 17.63
C LEU A 74 -20.40 -2.12 18.67
N GLU A 75 -19.85 -0.98 19.11
CA GLU A 75 -18.73 -0.88 20.06
C GLU A 75 -17.52 -1.80 19.74
N ILE A 76 -17.21 -2.00 18.46
CA ILE A 76 -16.24 -3.02 17.99
C ILE A 76 -14.81 -2.82 18.51
N PHE A 77 -14.38 -1.57 18.70
CA PHE A 77 -13.02 -1.21 19.12
C PHE A 77 -13.00 -0.49 20.48
N LYS A 78 -13.76 -1.00 21.46
CA LYS A 78 -13.86 -0.43 22.80
C LYS A 78 -13.18 -1.31 23.85
#